data_AF-A0A8I1SXG4-F1
#
_entry.id   AF-A0A8I1SXG4-F1
#
_cell.length_a   1.000
_cell.length_b   1.000
_cell.length_c   1.000
_cell.angle_alpha   90.00
_cell.angle_beta   90.00
_cell.angle_gamma   90.00
#
_symmetry.space_group_name_H-M   'P 1'
#
loop_
_entity.id
_entity.type
_entity.pdbx_description
1 polymer ?
#
loop_
_entity_poly.entity_id
_entity_poly.type
_entity_poly.pdbx_seq_one_letter_code
_entity_poly.pdbx_strand_id
1 'polypeptide(L)'
;MTLARAALPGLAVAIPGADTLSLRHLLIDFNGTLACNGALIAGVAERLSALSRILEIEVLTGDTYGTVARTLAGLPVRHAVVLTGADKTARVRTLLAEGGGVAALGNGRNDVDMLRAATLGIAVLGPECTHGLTLAAAQLVAPDIHAALDLFLQPQRLIAALRP
;
A
#
# COMPACT_ATOMS: atom_id res chain seq x y z
N MET A 1 20.21 20.85 -1.18
CA MET A 1 21.04 19.64 -1.36
C MET A 1 20.15 18.44 -1.15
N THR A 2 19.65 17.83 -2.23
CA THR A 2 18.88 16.59 -2.16
C THR A 2 19.86 15.46 -1.92
N LEU A 3 19.92 14.95 -0.69
CA LEU A 3 20.68 13.73 -0.40
C LEU A 3 20.14 12.63 -1.31
N ALA A 4 21.00 12.08 -2.17
CA ALA A 4 20.69 10.90 -2.95
C ALA A 4 20.31 9.80 -1.96
N ARG A 5 19.02 9.46 -1.92
CA ARG A 5 18.49 8.41 -1.05
C ARG A 5 19.13 7.11 -1.53
N ALA A 6 19.88 6.43 -0.65
CA ALA A 6 20.43 5.12 -0.96
C ALA A 6 19.30 4.22 -1.50
N ALA A 7 19.58 3.46 -2.55
CA ALA A 7 18.60 2.55 -3.13
C ALA A 7 18.10 1.60 -2.05
N LEU A 8 16.79 1.58 -1.81
CA LEU A 8 16.18 0.67 -0.85
C LEU A 8 16.34 -0.77 -1.36
N PRO A 9 16.47 -1.76 -0.45
CA PRO A 9 16.70 -3.15 -0.85
C PRO A 9 15.53 -3.77 -1.61
N GLY A 10 14.31 -3.24 -1.45
CA GLY A 10 13.10 -3.88 -1.93
C GLY A 10 12.78 -5.15 -1.13
N LEU A 11 11.72 -5.83 -1.53
CA LEU A 11 11.27 -7.11 -0.97
C LEU A 11 11.17 -8.14 -2.10
N ALA A 12 11.90 -9.24 -1.96
CA ALA A 12 11.82 -10.38 -2.88
C ALA A 12 11.41 -11.64 -2.10
N VAL A 13 10.35 -12.30 -2.54
CA VAL A 13 9.78 -13.49 -1.89
C VAL A 13 9.59 -14.59 -2.92
N ALA A 14 10.33 -15.69 -2.78
CA ALA A 14 10.14 -16.87 -3.62
C ALA A 14 8.82 -17.55 -3.24
N ILE A 15 7.86 -17.59 -4.16
CA ILE A 15 6.56 -18.24 -3.97
C ILE A 15 6.65 -19.65 -4.56
N PRO A 16 6.54 -20.72 -3.75
CA PRO A 16 6.56 -22.08 -4.28
C PRO A 16 5.45 -22.30 -5.32
N GLY A 17 5.82 -22.79 -6.51
CA GLY A 17 4.88 -23.04 -7.59
C GLY A 17 4.46 -21.80 -8.38
N ALA A 18 5.07 -20.63 -8.15
CA ALA A 18 4.82 -19.39 -8.88
C ALA A 18 6.11 -18.57 -9.06
N ASP A 19 6.00 -17.41 -9.72
CA ASP A 19 7.11 -16.48 -9.88
C ASP A 19 7.50 -15.84 -8.54
N THR A 20 8.76 -15.38 -8.45
CA THR A 20 9.23 -14.63 -7.28
C THR A 20 8.51 -13.28 -7.21
N LEU A 21 7.79 -13.04 -6.12
CA LEU A 21 7.17 -11.75 -5.85
C LEU A 21 8.27 -10.73 -5.51
N SER A 22 8.49 -9.77 -6.41
CA SER A 22 9.47 -8.70 -6.23
C SER A 22 8.77 -7.35 -6.11
N LEU A 23 8.93 -6.69 -4.99
CA LEU A 23 8.26 -5.43 -4.65
C LEU A 23 9.29 -4.36 -4.29
N ARG A 24 9.06 -3.15 -4.79
CA ARG A 24 9.86 -1.96 -4.48
C ARG A 24 9.01 -0.84 -3.90
N HIS A 25 7.77 -0.74 -4.36
CA HIS A 25 6.85 0.34 -3.99
C HIS A 25 5.67 -0.20 -3.19
N LEU A 26 5.22 0.60 -2.23
CA LEU A 26 3.98 0.36 -1.49
C LEU A 26 3.09 1.59 -1.61
N LEU A 27 2.04 1.48 -2.40
CA LEU A 27 0.99 2.49 -2.52
C LEU A 27 -0.14 2.17 -1.57
N ILE A 28 -0.60 3.19 -0.83
CA ILE A 28 -1.60 2.98 0.21
C ILE A 28 -2.66 4.08 0.14
N ASP A 29 -3.93 3.70 0.13
CA ASP A 29 -5.02 4.63 0.38
C ASP A 29 -5.01 5.15 1.84
N PHE A 30 -5.56 6.33 2.09
CA PHE A 30 -5.53 6.94 3.42
C PHE A 30 -6.74 6.60 4.29
N ASN A 31 -7.90 7.21 4.06
CA ASN A 31 -9.08 7.03 4.92
C ASN A 31 -9.81 5.73 4.59
N GLY A 32 -10.19 4.98 5.62
CA GLY A 32 -10.71 3.63 5.52
C GLY A 32 -9.62 2.56 5.44
N THR A 33 -8.36 2.97 5.22
CA THR A 33 -7.20 2.09 5.10
C THR A 33 -6.17 2.36 6.21
N LEU A 34 -5.37 3.43 6.15
CA LEU A 34 -4.40 3.82 7.18
C LEU A 34 -5.04 4.59 8.35
N ALA A 35 -6.10 5.32 8.04
CA ALA A 35 -6.75 6.26 8.93
C ALA A 35 -8.25 6.00 9.00
N CYS A 36 -8.87 6.46 10.08
CA CYS A 36 -10.31 6.55 10.23
C CYS A 36 -10.65 8.00 10.56
N ASN A 37 -11.56 8.61 9.81
CA ASN A 37 -11.94 10.02 9.98
C ASN A 37 -10.72 10.98 10.01
N GLY A 38 -9.72 10.75 9.15
CA GLY A 38 -8.51 11.58 9.04
C GLY A 38 -7.43 11.36 10.11
N ALA A 39 -7.66 10.47 11.08
CA ALA A 39 -6.70 10.12 12.11
C ALA A 39 -6.08 8.74 11.86
N LEU A 40 -4.76 8.63 11.93
CA LEU A 40 -4.06 7.34 11.79
C LEU A 40 -4.56 6.33 12.83
N ILE A 41 -4.76 5.10 12.37
CA ILE A 41 -5.02 3.97 13.24
C ILE A 41 -3.77 3.72 14.11
N ALA A 42 -3.97 3.51 15.41
CA ALA A 42 -2.87 3.28 16.35
C ALA A 42 -1.96 2.12 15.89
N GLY A 43 -0.64 2.27 16.01
CA GLY A 43 0.32 1.25 15.58
C GLY A 43 0.69 1.26 14.08
N VAL A 44 0.07 2.13 13.27
CA VAL A 44 0.41 2.27 11.83
C VAL A 44 1.72 3.03 11.64
N ALA A 45 1.97 4.10 12.42
CA ALA A 45 3.14 4.95 12.28
C ALA A 45 4.47 4.16 12.43
N GLU A 46 4.51 3.25 13.40
CA GLU A 46 5.65 2.39 13.70
C GLU A 46 5.92 1.41 12.56
N ARG A 47 4.86 0.84 11.99
CA ARG A 47 4.95 -0.09 10.84
C ARG A 47 5.40 0.62 9.57
N LEU A 48 4.85 1.80 9.27
CA LEU A 48 5.29 2.61 8.13
C LEU A 48 6.78 2.98 8.27
N SER A 49 7.22 3.32 9.47
CA SER A 49 8.64 3.62 9.75
C SER A 49 9.56 2.41 9.62
N ALA A 50 9.07 1.21 9.98
CA ALA A 50 9.80 -0.02 9.75
C ALA A 50 9.90 -0.36 8.26
N LEU A 51 8.77 -0.27 7.55
CA LEU A 51 8.66 -0.60 6.14
C LEU A 51 9.39 0.37 5.22
N SER A 52 9.53 1.65 5.59
CA SER A 52 10.23 2.64 4.78
C SER A 52 11.73 2.35 4.59
N ARG A 53 12.27 1.40 5.38
CA ARG A 53 13.64 0.88 5.25
C ARG A 53 13.76 -0.19 4.18
N ILE A 54 12.64 -0.72 3.68
CA ILE A 54 12.56 -1.85 2.76
C ILE A 54 11.89 -1.41 1.45
N LEU A 55 10.77 -0.69 1.54
CA LEU A 55 9.92 -0.28 0.44
C LEU A 55 9.80 1.25 0.35
N GLU A 56 9.62 1.75 -0.87
CA GLU A 56 9.25 3.14 -1.10
C GLU A 56 7.74 3.31 -0.90
N ILE A 57 7.37 3.96 0.21
CA ILE A 57 5.97 4.13 0.60
C ILE A 57 5.43 5.48 0.10
N GLU A 58 4.26 5.43 -0.51
CA GLU A 58 3.52 6.62 -0.95
C GLU A 58 2.03 6.48 -0.66
N VAL A 59 1.49 7.45 0.08
CA VAL A 59 0.08 7.51 0.44
C VAL A 59 -0.68 8.33 -0.60
N LEU A 60 -1.70 7.74 -1.20
CA LEU A 60 -2.56 8.39 -2.18
C LEU A 60 -3.92 8.70 -1.56
N THR A 61 -4.32 9.97 -1.54
CA THR A 61 -5.54 10.38 -0.85
C THR A 61 -6.28 11.49 -1.59
N GLY A 62 -7.60 11.55 -1.46
CA GLY A 62 -8.37 12.74 -1.83
C GLY A 62 -8.25 13.89 -0.82
N ASP A 63 -7.59 13.65 0.32
CA ASP A 63 -7.42 14.57 1.45
C ASP A 63 -8.71 15.31 1.86
N THR A 64 -9.83 14.58 1.92
CA THR A 64 -11.16 15.13 2.20
C THR A 64 -11.22 15.97 3.48
N TYR A 65 -10.40 15.64 4.48
CA TYR A 65 -10.35 16.35 5.76
C TYR A 65 -9.23 17.40 5.85
N GLY A 66 -8.37 17.54 4.82
CA GLY A 66 -7.23 18.47 4.86
C GLY A 66 -6.20 18.11 5.94
N THR A 67 -6.09 16.83 6.29
CA THR A 67 -5.31 16.37 7.46
C THR A 67 -4.05 15.62 7.10
N VAL A 68 -3.92 15.14 5.86
CA VAL A 68 -2.88 14.16 5.51
C VAL A 68 -1.47 14.69 5.80
N ALA A 69 -1.19 15.95 5.48
CA ALA A 69 0.13 16.54 5.68
C ALA A 69 0.52 16.61 7.17
N ARG A 70 -0.44 16.94 8.05
CA ARG A 70 -0.22 16.97 9.49
C ARG A 70 -0.12 15.55 10.06
N THR A 71 -1.02 14.68 9.64
CA THR A 71 -1.13 13.32 10.18
C THR A 71 0.07 12.45 9.80
N LEU A 72 0.66 12.66 8.62
CA LEU A 72 1.88 11.97 8.19
C LEU A 72 3.16 12.75 8.50
N ALA A 73 3.07 13.90 9.18
CA ALA A 73 4.23 14.71 9.51
C ALA A 73 5.25 13.91 10.35
N GLY A 74 6.52 13.95 9.95
CA GLY A 74 7.60 13.23 10.62
C GLY A 74 7.67 11.73 10.30
N LEU A 75 6.71 11.17 9.55
CA LEU A 75 6.79 9.80 9.07
C LEU A 75 7.61 9.73 7.77
N PRO A 76 8.41 8.66 7.58
CA PRO A 76 9.28 8.49 6.40
C PRO A 76 8.50 8.01 5.15
N VAL A 77 7.39 8.67 4.83
CA VAL A 77 6.50 8.33 3.71
C VAL A 77 6.28 9.53 2.80
N ARG A 78 6.08 9.29 1.50
CA ARG A 78 5.56 10.31 0.58
C ARG A 78 4.04 10.34 0.66
N HIS A 79 3.43 11.45 0.28
CA HIS A 79 1.99 11.51 0.02
C HIS A 79 1.70 12.35 -1.21
N ALA A 80 0.61 12.02 -1.90
CA ALA A 80 0.10 12.78 -3.02
C ALA A 80 -1.43 12.90 -2.90
N VAL A 81 -1.93 14.11 -3.15
CA VAL A 81 -3.37 14.36 -3.27
C VAL A 81 -3.80 13.98 -4.69
N VAL A 82 -4.77 13.07 -4.79
CA VAL A 82 -5.30 12.55 -6.05
C VAL A 82 -6.81 12.75 -6.10
N LEU A 83 -7.36 13.00 -7.28
CA LEU A 83 -8.77 13.36 -7.44
C LEU A 83 -9.65 12.15 -7.76
N THR A 84 -9.07 11.14 -8.40
CA THR A 84 -9.81 10.00 -8.94
C THR A 84 -9.08 8.67 -8.73
N GLY A 85 -9.82 7.56 -8.86
CA GLY A 85 -9.21 6.21 -8.92
C GLY A 85 -8.33 6.00 -10.16
N ALA A 86 -8.58 6.76 -11.24
CA ALA A 86 -7.75 6.74 -12.44
C ALA A 86 -6.35 7.30 -12.14
N ASP A 87 -6.24 8.36 -11.33
CA ASP A 87 -4.95 8.92 -10.90
C ASP A 87 -4.14 7.89 -10.09
N LYS A 88 -4.81 7.17 -9.17
CA LYS A 88 -4.19 6.08 -8.40
C LYS A 88 -3.65 4.98 -9.32
N THR A 89 -4.46 4.55 -10.28
CA THR A 89 -4.09 3.52 -11.26
C THR A 89 -2.96 3.99 -12.16
N ALA A 90 -2.97 5.25 -12.58
CA ALA A 90 -1.88 5.85 -13.36
C ALA A 90 -0.57 5.85 -12.56
N ARG A 91 -0.62 6.17 -11.27
CA ARG A 91 0.57 6.12 -10.40
C ARG A 91 1.18 4.73 -10.31
N VAL A 92 0.36 3.68 -10.18
CA VAL A 92 0.83 2.29 -10.23
C VAL A 92 1.57 2.01 -11.54
N ARG A 93 0.96 2.37 -12.68
CA ARG A 93 1.55 2.11 -14.01
C ARG A 93 2.86 2.86 -14.23
N THR A 94 2.95 4.11 -13.77
CA THR A 94 4.18 4.89 -13.80
C THR A 94 5.30 4.18 -13.04
N LEU A 95 5.04 3.74 -11.81
CA LEU A 95 6.04 3.05 -10.99
C LEU A 95 6.47 1.71 -11.59
N LEU A 96 5.53 0.94 -12.15
CA LEU A 96 5.85 -0.30 -12.85
C LEU A 96 6.75 -0.05 -14.08
N ALA A 97 6.50 1.03 -14.82
CA ALA A 97 7.33 1.41 -15.98
C ALA A 97 8.73 1.92 -15.59
N GLU A 98 8.87 2.54 -14.41
CA GLU A 98 10.15 2.95 -13.82
C GLU A 98 10.98 1.76 -13.29
N GLY A 99 10.35 0.60 -13.12
CA GLY A 99 10.98 -0.65 -12.75
C GLY A 99 10.87 -0.97 -11.25
N GLY A 100 10.38 -2.18 -10.96
CA GLY A 100 10.14 -2.69 -9.61
C GLY A 100 8.65 -2.93 -9.37
N GLY A 101 8.31 -4.00 -8.67
CA GLY A 101 6.91 -4.32 -8.42
C GLY A 101 6.25 -3.36 -7.43
N VAL A 102 4.94 -3.23 -7.56
CA VAL A 102 4.11 -2.35 -6.75
C VAL A 102 3.14 -3.18 -5.94
N ALA A 103 3.18 -3.03 -4.62
CA ALA A 103 2.08 -3.46 -3.76
C ALA A 103 1.12 -2.27 -3.57
N ALA A 104 -0.18 -2.55 -3.60
CA ALA A 104 -1.22 -1.55 -3.41
C ALA A 104 -2.20 -2.01 -2.33
N LEU A 105 -2.52 -1.11 -1.38
CA LEU A 105 -3.48 -1.34 -0.30
C LEU A 105 -4.63 -0.33 -0.42
N GLY A 106 -5.87 -0.80 -0.28
CA GLY A 106 -7.03 0.08 -0.28
C GLY A 106 -8.32 -0.62 0.15
N ASN A 107 -9.36 0.16 0.41
CA ASN A 107 -10.68 -0.33 0.81
C ASN A 107 -11.82 0.28 -0.04
N GLY A 108 -11.56 1.39 -0.72
CA GLY A 108 -12.57 2.20 -1.39
C GLY A 108 -12.87 1.75 -2.81
N ARG A 109 -13.99 2.21 -3.36
CA ARG A 109 -14.37 1.95 -4.77
C ARG A 109 -13.35 2.51 -5.77
N ASN A 110 -12.71 3.63 -5.43
CA ASN A 110 -11.65 4.24 -6.23
C ASN A 110 -10.34 3.44 -6.23
N ASP A 111 -10.20 2.41 -5.39
CA ASP A 111 -9.01 1.57 -5.33
C ASP A 111 -9.09 0.34 -6.24
N VAL A 112 -10.28 -0.02 -6.73
CA VAL A 112 -10.52 -1.25 -7.51
C VAL A 112 -9.49 -1.45 -8.62
N ASP A 113 -9.30 -0.45 -9.47
CA ASP A 113 -8.40 -0.58 -10.62
C ASP A 113 -6.93 -0.35 -10.24
N MET A 114 -6.65 0.37 -9.16
CA MET A 114 -5.31 0.47 -8.57
C MET A 114 -4.85 -0.90 -8.07
N LEU A 115 -5.70 -1.63 -7.35
CA LEU A 115 -5.39 -2.97 -6.84
C LEU A 115 -5.17 -3.97 -7.97
N ARG A 116 -6.00 -3.94 -9.02
CA ARG A 116 -5.84 -4.82 -10.19
C ARG A 116 -4.57 -4.57 -10.99
N ALA A 117 -4.16 -3.31 -11.07
CA ALA A 117 -2.97 -2.94 -11.84
C ALA A 117 -1.66 -3.24 -11.09
N ALA A 118 -1.71 -3.41 -9.78
CA ALA A 118 -0.54 -3.65 -8.93
C ALA A 118 0.02 -5.07 -9.11
N THR A 119 1.30 -5.26 -8.80
CA THR A 119 1.92 -6.59 -8.71
C THR A 119 1.27 -7.41 -7.58
N LEU A 120 0.93 -6.74 -6.48
CA LEU A 120 0.16 -7.30 -5.37
C LEU A 120 -0.88 -6.30 -4.88
N GLY A 121 -2.14 -6.50 -5.22
CA GLY A 121 -3.29 -5.77 -4.70
C GLY A 121 -3.88 -6.43 -3.47
N ILE A 122 -4.04 -5.67 -2.38
CA ILE A 122 -4.61 -6.13 -1.13
C ILE A 122 -5.78 -5.23 -0.73
N ALA A 123 -6.95 -5.82 -0.53
CA ALA A 123 -8.09 -5.12 0.06
C ALA A 123 -7.99 -5.15 1.58
N VAL A 124 -8.24 -4.02 2.24
CA VAL A 124 -8.19 -3.90 3.71
C VAL A 124 -9.60 -3.69 4.24
N LEU A 125 -10.14 -4.61 5.05
CA LEU A 125 -11.54 -4.55 5.50
C LEU A 125 -11.88 -3.24 6.23
N GLY A 126 -10.94 -2.73 7.02
CA GLY A 126 -10.93 -1.38 7.58
C GLY A 126 -12.09 -1.05 8.54
N PRO A 127 -11.98 0.05 9.30
CA PRO A 127 -13.04 0.49 10.21
C PRO A 127 -14.22 1.18 9.49
N GLU A 128 -14.05 1.58 8.23
CA GLU A 128 -15.05 2.32 7.44
C GLU A 128 -15.72 1.43 6.37
N CYS A 129 -15.81 0.13 6.65
CA CYS A 129 -16.19 -0.91 5.69
C CYS A 129 -15.25 -0.98 4.47
N THR A 130 -15.51 -1.96 3.60
CA THR A 130 -14.82 -2.10 2.32
C THR A 130 -15.81 -2.26 1.21
N HIS A 131 -15.55 -1.60 0.09
CA HIS A 131 -16.39 -1.72 -1.09
C HIS A 131 -16.28 -3.13 -1.67
N GLY A 132 -17.41 -3.79 -1.93
CA GLY A 132 -17.43 -5.20 -2.35
C GLY A 132 -16.65 -5.50 -3.64
N LEU A 133 -16.59 -4.56 -4.59
CA LEU A 133 -15.75 -4.75 -5.79
C LEU A 133 -14.26 -4.66 -5.48
N THR A 134 -13.85 -3.97 -4.43
CA THR A 134 -12.45 -3.87 -4.01
C THR A 134 -11.97 -5.22 -3.46
N LEU A 135 -12.85 -5.93 -2.73
CA LEU A 135 -12.60 -7.33 -2.32
C LEU A 135 -12.39 -8.24 -3.53
N ALA A 136 -13.30 -8.17 -4.50
CA ALA A 136 -13.24 -9.02 -5.70
C ALA A 136 -12.06 -8.68 -6.64
N ALA A 137 -11.48 -7.48 -6.48
CA ALA A 137 -10.37 -7.00 -7.29
C ALA A 137 -9.00 -7.35 -6.70
N ALA A 138 -8.94 -7.63 -5.40
CA ALA A 138 -7.69 -7.89 -4.70
C ALA A 138 -7.24 -9.35 -4.83
N GLN A 139 -5.93 -9.57 -4.77
CA GLN A 139 -5.35 -10.91 -4.65
C GLN A 139 -5.44 -11.43 -3.21
N LEU A 140 -5.33 -10.54 -2.23
CA LEU A 140 -5.47 -10.85 -0.80
C LEU A 140 -6.47 -9.91 -0.15
N VAL A 141 -7.15 -10.41 0.88
CA VAL A 141 -8.01 -9.59 1.75
C VAL A 141 -7.44 -9.63 3.16
N ALA A 142 -7.06 -8.47 3.68
CA ALA A 142 -6.58 -8.30 5.04
C ALA A 142 -7.72 -7.88 5.97
N PRO A 143 -7.82 -8.47 7.18
CA PRO A 143 -8.85 -8.10 8.14
C PRO A 143 -8.70 -6.66 8.66
N ASP A 144 -7.48 -6.14 8.69
CA ASP A 144 -7.17 -4.76 9.06
C ASP A 144 -5.82 -4.32 8.44
N ILE A 145 -5.48 -3.05 8.66
CA ILE A 145 -4.24 -2.47 8.13
C ILE A 145 -2.99 -3.03 8.80
N HIS A 146 -3.07 -3.48 10.07
CA HIS A 146 -1.92 -4.06 10.75
C HIS A 146 -1.53 -5.39 10.10
N ALA A 147 -2.51 -6.26 9.86
CA ALA A 147 -2.32 -7.52 9.16
C ALA A 147 -1.77 -7.29 7.74
N ALA A 148 -2.29 -6.28 7.03
CA ALA A 148 -1.81 -5.92 5.69
C ALA A 148 -0.34 -5.47 5.69
N LEU A 149 0.05 -4.57 6.59
CA LEU A 149 1.42 -4.07 6.69
C LEU A 149 2.38 -5.16 7.19
N ASP A 150 1.92 -6.01 8.12
CA ASP A 150 2.72 -7.08 8.70
C ASP A 150 3.07 -8.19 7.67
N LEU A 151 2.35 -8.30 6.54
CA LEU A 151 2.73 -9.18 5.43
C LEU A 151 4.11 -8.84 4.87
N PHE A 152 4.46 -7.56 4.82
CA PHE A 152 5.75 -7.10 4.29
C PHE A 152 6.86 -7.15 5.34
N LEU A 153 6.50 -7.06 6.64
CA LEU A 153 7.44 -7.23 7.76
C LEU A 153 7.71 -8.71 8.07
N GLN A 154 6.78 -9.60 7.73
CA GLN A 154 6.88 -11.04 7.94
C GLN A 154 6.59 -11.80 6.63
N PRO A 155 7.56 -11.82 5.68
CA PRO A 155 7.32 -12.32 4.33
C PRO A 155 6.88 -13.79 4.23
N GLN A 156 7.09 -14.60 5.28
CA GLN A 156 6.56 -15.96 5.32
C GLN A 156 5.03 -16.00 5.21
N ARG A 157 4.34 -14.95 5.65
CA ARG A 157 2.88 -14.84 5.53
C ARG A 157 2.44 -14.65 4.07
N LEU A 158 3.24 -13.95 3.24
CA LEU A 158 3.00 -13.84 1.80
C LEU A 158 3.11 -15.20 1.11
N ILE A 159 4.11 -16.01 1.49
CA ILE A 159 4.26 -17.38 0.97
C ILE A 159 3.03 -18.22 1.31
N ALA A 160 2.59 -18.19 2.56
CA ALA A 160 1.43 -18.94 3.01
C ALA A 160 0.14 -18.55 2.27
N ALA A 161 0.01 -17.28 1.89
CA ALA A 161 -1.19 -16.73 1.26
C ALA A 161 -1.20 -16.85 -0.27
N LEU A 162 -0.03 -16.92 -0.93
CA LEU A 162 0.07 -16.86 -2.40
C LEU A 162 0.46 -18.17 -3.08
N ARG A 163 0.95 -19.17 -2.34
CA ARG A 163 1.20 -20.50 -2.91
C ARG A 163 -0.13 -21.15 -3.36
N PRO A 164 -0.13 -21.92 -4.46
CA PRO A 164 -1.31 -22.65 -4.94
C PRO A 164 -1.72 -23.81 -4.02
#